data_AF-A0A951FYS2-F1
#
_entry.id   AF-A0A951FYS2-F1
#
_cell.length_a   1.000
_cell.length_b   1.000
_cell.length_c   1.000
_cell.angle_alpha   90.00
_cell.angle_beta   90.00
_cell.angle_gamma   90.00
#
_symmetry.space_group_name_H-M   'P 1'
#
loop_
_entity.id
_entity.type
_entity.pdbx_description
1 polymer ?
#
loop_
_entity_poly.entity_id
_entity_poly.type
_entity_poly.pdbx_seq_one_letter_code
_entity_poly.pdbx_strand_id
1 'polypeptide(L)' 'MDDTAFWRELGQQLRVDSIRSSDAAGSGHPTSSMSAADLMAVLLAKHLHYDFGRP' A
#
# COMPACT_ATOMS: atom_id res chain seq x y z
N MET A 1 -6.70 -11.66 14.99
CA MET A 1 -7.02 -11.46 13.56
C MET A 1 -5.95 -12.19 12.78
N ASP A 2 -6.30 -12.99 11.79
CA ASP A 2 -5.30 -13.68 10.96
C ASP A 2 -4.45 -12.63 10.22
N ASP A 3 -3.11 -12.73 10.31
CA ASP A 3 -2.16 -11.81 9.66
C ASP A 3 -2.48 -11.66 8.16
N THR A 4 -2.93 -12.74 7.52
CA THR A 4 -3.28 -12.74 6.10
C THR A 4 -4.54 -11.91 5.82
N ALA A 5 -5.53 -11.92 6.73
CA ALA A 5 -6.72 -11.10 6.62
C ALA A 5 -6.37 -9.61 6.76
N PHE A 6 -5.48 -9.28 7.71
CA PHE A 6 -4.99 -7.91 7.88
C PHE A 6 -4.24 -7.42 6.63
N TRP A 7 -3.31 -8.21 6.06
CA TRP A 7 -2.61 -7.80 4.84
C TRP A 7 -3.54 -7.66 3.64
N ARG A 8 -4.58 -8.50 3.54
CA ARG A 8 -5.60 -8.36 2.50
C ARG A 8 -6.34 -7.03 2.63
N GLU A 9 -6.78 -6.67 3.84
CA GLU A 9 -7.46 -5.39 4.10
C GLU A 9 -6.54 -4.19 3.82
N LEU A 10 -5.29 -4.25 4.28
CA LEU A 10 -4.28 -3.23 3.98
C LEU A 10 -4.03 -3.11 2.47
N GLY A 11 -3.95 -4.23 1.75
CA GLY A 11 -3.83 -4.25 0.30
C GLY A 11 -5.04 -3.62 -0.41
N GLN A 12 -6.26 -3.75 0.12
CA GLN A 12 -7.43 -3.03 -0.42
C GLN A 12 -7.31 -1.52 -0.17
N GLN A 13 -6.90 -1.12 1.02
CA GLN A 13 -6.70 0.28 1.37
C GLN A 13 -5.65 0.94 0.47
N LEU A 14 -4.50 0.29 0.26
CA LEU A 14 -3.43 0.79 -0.62
C LEU A 14 -3.88 0.96 -2.08
N ARG A 15 -4.81 0.13 -2.57
CA ARG A 15 -5.40 0.29 -3.92
C ARG A 15 -6.27 1.53 -4.00
N VAL A 16 -7.13 1.74 -3.01
CA VAL A 16 -7.97 2.94 -2.92
C VAL A 16 -7.11 4.19 -2.85
N ASP A 17 -6.06 4.18 -2.04
CA ASP A 17 -5.15 5.32 -1.89
C ASP A 17 -4.34 5.59 -3.16
N SER A 18 -3.99 4.55 -3.93
CA SER A 18 -3.35 4.71 -5.25
C SER A 18 -4.24 5.46 -6.24
N ILE A 19 -5.55 5.17 -6.26
CA ILE A 19 -6.52 5.88 -7.10
C ILE A 19 -6.67 7.33 -6.60
N ARG A 20 -6.94 7.52 -5.31
CA ARG A 20 -7.19 8.85 -4.72
C ARG A 20 -6.01 9.80 -4.90
N SER A 21 -4.78 9.32 -4.69
CA SER A 21 -3.58 10.14 -4.84
C SER A 21 -3.31 10.52 -6.30
N SER A 22 -3.47 9.58 -7.24
CA SER A 22 -3.27 9.85 -8.67
C SER A 22 -4.34 10.80 -9.23
N ASP A 23 -5.59 10.65 -8.79
CA ASP A 23 -6.70 11.53 -9.16
C ASP A 23 -6.48 12.95 -8.62
N ALA A 24 -6.16 13.08 -7.32
CA ALA A 24 -5.87 14.38 -6.70
C ALA A 24 -4.66 15.09 -7.35
N ALA A 25 -3.67 14.33 -7.83
CA ALA A 25 -2.51 14.87 -8.55
C ALA A 25 -2.81 15.18 -10.03
N GLY A 26 -3.96 14.77 -10.57
CA GLY A 26 -4.28 14.86 -12.00
C GLY A 26 -3.32 14.08 -12.91
N SER A 27 -2.50 13.20 -12.35
CA SER A 27 -1.45 12.45 -13.04
C SER A 27 -0.98 11.27 -12.18
N GLY A 28 -0.43 10.22 -12.81
CA GLY A 28 0.11 9.04 -12.11
C GLY A 28 -0.14 7.72 -12.85
N HIS A 29 0.18 6.61 -12.19
CA HIS A 29 0.03 5.25 -12.73
C HIS A 29 -0.74 4.34 -11.75
N PRO A 30 -2.02 4.64 -11.46
CA PRO A 30 -2.77 3.97 -10.39
C PRO A 30 -2.91 2.46 -10.64
N THR A 31 -3.03 2.01 -11.89
CA THR A 31 -3.12 0.58 -12.22
C THR A 31 -1.85 -0.19 -11.88
N SER A 32 -0.68 0.39 -12.17
CA SER A 32 0.62 -0.18 -11.79
C SER A 32 0.74 -0.26 -10.27
N SER A 33 0.45 0.83 -9.54
CA SER A 33 0.49 0.84 -8.07
C SER A 33 -0.48 -0.17 -7.44
N MET A 34 -1.69 -0.29 -7.97
CA MET A 34 -2.68 -1.27 -7.48
C MET A 34 -2.22 -2.73 -7.66
N SER A 35 -1.46 -3.04 -8.73
CA SER A 35 -0.93 -4.39 -8.95
C SER A 35 0.11 -4.80 -7.90
N ALA A 36 0.81 -3.83 -7.32
CA ALA A 36 1.83 -4.06 -6.29
C ALA A 36 1.25 -4.11 -4.86
N ALA A 37 -0.03 -3.78 -4.66
CA ALA A 37 -0.59 -3.49 -3.34
C ALA A 37 -0.48 -4.66 -2.34
N ASP A 38 -0.63 -5.91 -2.79
CA ASP A 38 -0.51 -7.07 -1.88
C ASP A 38 0.94 -7.31 -1.43
N LEU A 39 1.90 -7.12 -2.34
CA LEU A 39 3.33 -7.18 -2.00
C LEU A 39 3.71 -6.07 -1.02
N MET A 40 3.22 -4.84 -1.28
CA MET A 40 3.46 -3.70 -0.41
C MET A 40 2.83 -3.89 0.97
N ALA A 41 1.63 -4.46 1.07
CA ALA A 41 0.97 -4.72 2.34
C ALA A 41 1.83 -5.62 3.25
N VAL A 42 2.39 -6.71 2.70
CA VAL A 42 3.24 -7.64 3.45
C VAL A 42 4.60 -7.01 3.79
N LEU A 43 5.22 -6.32 2.82
CA LEU A 43 6.49 -5.62 3.04
C LEU A 43 6.34 -4.61 4.19
N LEU A 44 5.40 -3.67 4.08
CA LEU A 44 5.19 -2.59 5.05
C LEU A 44 4.81 -3.11 6.44
N ALA A 45 3.93 -4.11 6.51
CA ALA A 45 3.40 -4.58 7.79
C ALA A 45 4.32 -5.53 8.55
N LYS A 46 5.24 -6.23 7.88
CA LYS A 46 6.00 -7.33 8.49
C LYS A 46 7.51 -7.30 8.24
N HIS A 47 7.95 -6.80 7.09
CA HIS A 47 9.35 -6.97 6.67
C HIS A 47 10.12 -5.66 6.57
N LEU A 48 9.44 -4.52 6.46
CA LEU A 48 10.07 -3.22 6.42
C LEU A 48 10.46 -2.81 7.84
N HIS A 49 11.76 -2.75 8.10
CA HIS A 49 12.29 -2.11 9.30
C HIS A 49 12.64 -0.67 8.94
N TYR A 50 11.78 0.27 9.36
CA TYR A 50 11.93 1.68 9.05
C TYR A 50 11.84 2.53 10.32
N ASP A 51 12.82 3.41 10.51
CA ASP A 51 12.82 4.39 11.60
C ASP A 51 12.35 5.74 11.05
N PHE A 52 11.10 6.11 11.33
CA PHE A 52 10.53 7.39 10.89
C PHE A 52 11.24 8.62 11.48
N GLY A 53 11.96 8.47 12.60
CA GLY A 53 12.77 9.54 13.17
C GLY A 53 14.12 9.73 12.47
N ARG A 54 14.53 8.73 11.68
CA ARG A 54 15.75 8.73 10.86
C ARG A 54 15.44 8.14 9.47
N PRO A 55 14.60 8.84 8.70
CA PRO A 55 13.97 8.33 7.49
C PRO A 55 14.94 8.04 6.34
#